data_AF-A0A7R9XRI9-F1
#
_entry.id   AF-A0A7R9XRI9-F1
#
_cell.length_a   1.000
_cell.length_b   1.000
_cell.length_c   1.000
_cell.angle_alpha   90.00
_cell.angle_beta   90.00
_cell.angle_gamma   90.00
#
_symmetry.space_group_name_H-M   'P 1'
#
loop_
_entity.id
_entity.type
_entity.pdbx_description
1 polymer ?
#
loop_
_entity_poly.entity_id
_entity_poly.type
_entity_poly.pdbx_seq_one_letter_code
_entity_poly.pdbx_strand_id
1 'polypeptide(L)'
;GASHDDVSDDSPRSIARRVMHASDSVPRVSLIKLADGDDVEIARLGEALTSSGYFELDARDVGEASTSRVAPFDVARTYDIARTFFSLPEDVKALYVHSQYANESGGFVPLLEEYSYQKKTAALVESFDVVRELSSCEIEQVRDERGDDAARGLGPMDWPVEVPAMQSAFCSFYSACDGAARTLYRCFAKALHVDDEDVWVKKFGNTSHCSMRAMRYPSMKVGDEANEEDSTTRRSERIAASKVEIVGISEHTDFEFFTLLHQTCEGLELQGRDGAWRSAPAYENEAIFTCILSDAFEIFTNGVVRATPHRVRPSRDGRDRLSLVRFNGLNDDAVIAPLPQFVTPHRPLNAAYEPRTQGDHVGKNVTRASDNLADMIDKQVYPKSELTRPPKRFAQLLVLDVANGRILLGKHTRGEFAGRYTGFIAEVDSEKDLVPLDVARSVALEKAGLNPLACDALNDPKDLFEAARFVFRGWMPDGGLAVEHEFVCAFRDGTSVAKLFPTHARASADIIPTWFQQQEIPYADMPEDDAIWYPIVLGRFSKHDGVDESLVIGHFYFSGDEGELTDHAVHEVEFRHSSFNRSSTARVLARLERLEGRSV
;
A
#
# COMPACT_ATOMS: atom_id res chain seq x y z
N GLY A 1 -8.15 79.40 -16.58
CA GLY A 1 -7.21 78.38 -16.09
C GLY A 1 -7.45 77.12 -16.90
N ALA A 2 -6.44 76.36 -17.32
CA ALA A 2 -5.33 75.86 -16.49
C ALA A 2 -5.86 74.93 -15.39
N SER A 3 -5.50 73.66 -15.22
CA SER A 3 -4.64 72.66 -15.89
C SER A 3 -3.90 71.92 -14.77
N HIS A 4 -4.04 70.60 -14.69
CA HIS A 4 -2.97 69.65 -14.40
C HIS A 4 -3.56 68.22 -14.38
N ASP A 5 -3.24 67.41 -15.38
CA ASP A 5 -2.21 66.33 -15.32
C ASP A 5 -1.84 65.84 -13.89
N ASP A 6 -1.63 64.56 -13.58
CA ASP A 6 -1.65 63.28 -14.32
C ASP A 6 -1.87 62.15 -13.25
N VAL A 7 -1.78 60.82 -13.40
CA VAL A 7 -1.28 59.88 -14.42
C VAL A 7 -2.01 58.52 -14.28
N SER A 8 -1.63 57.51 -15.07
CA SER A 8 -2.14 56.12 -15.04
C SER A 8 -1.79 55.30 -13.79
N ASP A 9 -2.63 54.31 -13.49
CA ASP A 9 -2.18 52.98 -13.01
C ASP A 9 -2.84 51.89 -13.86
N ASP A 10 -2.06 50.89 -14.30
CA ASP A 10 -2.46 49.84 -15.24
C ASP A 10 -2.12 48.46 -14.65
N SER A 11 -3.06 47.93 -13.87
CA SER A 11 -2.90 46.65 -13.16
C SER A 11 -3.57 45.50 -13.92
N PRO A 12 -2.85 44.42 -14.29
CA PRO A 12 -3.40 43.34 -15.10
C PRO A 12 -4.44 42.53 -14.32
N ARG A 13 -5.72 42.66 -14.71
CA ARG A 13 -6.81 41.85 -14.15
C ARG A 13 -6.55 40.37 -14.40
N SER A 14 -6.46 39.58 -13.33
CA SER A 14 -6.26 38.13 -13.40
C SER A 14 -7.41 37.47 -14.17
N ILE A 15 -7.07 36.79 -15.27
CA ILE A 15 -8.06 36.06 -16.09
C ILE A 15 -8.44 34.77 -15.35
N ALA A 16 -9.47 34.86 -14.52
CA ALA A 16 -10.14 33.69 -13.95
C ALA A 16 -10.75 32.87 -15.09
N ARG A 17 -10.03 31.83 -15.54
CA ARG A 17 -10.50 30.90 -16.57
C ARG A 17 -11.77 30.21 -16.06
N ARG A 18 -12.90 30.57 -16.68
CA ARG A 18 -14.23 30.03 -16.37
C ARG A 18 -14.26 28.54 -16.69
N VAL A 19 -14.40 27.70 -15.65
CA VAL A 19 -14.65 26.26 -15.82
C VAL A 19 -15.96 26.08 -16.60
N MET A 20 -15.95 25.20 -17.59
CA MET A 20 -17.17 24.74 -18.24
C MET A 20 -17.62 23.44 -17.56
N HIS A 21 -18.87 23.41 -17.07
CA HIS A 21 -19.55 22.12 -16.85
C HIS A 21 -19.67 21.43 -18.22
N ALA A 22 -19.53 20.10 -18.25
CA ALA A 22 -19.37 19.34 -19.49
C ALA A 22 -20.62 19.44 -20.40
N SER A 23 -20.58 20.35 -21.38
CA SER A 23 -21.56 20.45 -22.47
C SER A 23 -21.15 19.67 -23.73
N ASP A 24 -19.88 19.28 -23.82
CA ASP A 24 -19.42 18.21 -24.70
C ASP A 24 -19.32 16.95 -23.84
N SER A 25 -20.04 15.89 -24.20
CA SER A 25 -20.08 14.65 -23.42
C SER A 25 -18.73 13.93 -23.44
N VAL A 26 -18.16 13.65 -22.26
CA VAL A 26 -17.00 12.76 -22.13
C VAL A 26 -17.32 11.42 -22.81
N PRO A 27 -16.43 10.87 -23.66
CA PRO A 27 -16.69 9.56 -24.28
C PRO A 27 -16.83 8.50 -23.20
N ARG A 28 -17.92 7.73 -23.23
CA ARG A 28 -18.12 6.57 -22.35
C ARG A 28 -18.00 5.28 -23.17
N VAL A 29 -17.34 4.25 -22.66
CA VAL A 29 -17.21 2.94 -23.31
C VAL A 29 -17.63 1.82 -22.35
N SER A 30 -18.30 0.79 -22.86
CA SER A 30 -18.78 -0.34 -22.06
C SER A 30 -17.73 -1.43 -21.91
N LEU A 31 -17.34 -1.76 -20.67
CA LEU A 31 -16.30 -2.76 -20.38
C LEU A 31 -16.72 -4.18 -20.80
N ILE A 32 -18.00 -4.55 -20.64
CA ILE A 32 -18.48 -5.88 -21.04
C ILE A 32 -18.37 -6.06 -22.55
N LYS A 33 -18.79 -5.06 -23.35
CA LYS A 33 -18.66 -5.07 -24.81
C LYS A 33 -17.20 -5.13 -25.27
N LEU A 34 -16.31 -4.39 -24.61
CA LEU A 34 -14.88 -4.44 -24.88
C LEU A 34 -14.30 -5.84 -24.58
N ALA A 35 -14.79 -6.51 -23.54
CA ALA A 35 -14.39 -7.89 -23.19
C ALA A 35 -14.95 -8.95 -24.15
N ASP A 36 -16.15 -8.73 -24.68
CA ASP A 36 -16.76 -9.57 -25.74
C ASP A 36 -16.18 -9.28 -27.14
N GLY A 37 -15.49 -8.16 -27.32
CA GLY A 37 -14.79 -7.78 -28.55
C GLY A 37 -15.61 -6.99 -29.57
N ASP A 38 -16.59 -6.19 -29.12
CA ASP A 38 -17.44 -5.34 -29.97
C ASP A 38 -16.62 -4.29 -30.74
N ASP A 39 -16.54 -4.44 -32.08
CA ASP A 39 -15.77 -3.55 -32.96
C ASP A 39 -16.25 -2.08 -32.92
N VAL A 40 -17.53 -1.82 -32.62
CA VAL A 40 -18.09 -0.45 -32.55
C VAL A 40 -17.66 0.23 -31.26
N GLU A 41 -17.67 -0.50 -30.14
CA GLU A 41 -17.18 0.02 -28.85
C GLU A 41 -15.64 0.16 -28.86
N ILE A 42 -14.92 -0.70 -29.58
CA ILE A 42 -13.46 -0.58 -29.82
C ILE A 42 -13.14 0.64 -30.71
N ALA A 43 -13.92 0.89 -31.78
CA ALA A 43 -13.76 2.09 -32.59
C ALA A 43 -13.99 3.38 -31.76
N ARG A 44 -15.05 3.39 -30.95
CA ARG A 44 -15.37 4.48 -30.00
C ARG A 44 -14.26 4.72 -28.99
N LEU A 45 -13.59 3.66 -28.52
CA LEU A 45 -12.40 3.77 -27.68
C LEU A 45 -11.24 4.46 -28.42
N GLY A 46 -10.97 4.10 -29.68
CA GLY A 46 -9.93 4.73 -30.51
C GLY A 46 -10.17 6.23 -30.74
N GLU A 47 -11.42 6.63 -30.96
CA GLU A 47 -11.82 8.04 -30.99
C GLU A 47 -11.55 8.73 -29.65
N ALA A 48 -11.89 8.12 -28.52
CA ALA A 48 -11.70 8.72 -27.19
C ALA A 48 -10.23 8.94 -26.82
N LEU A 49 -9.38 7.94 -27.07
CA LEU A 49 -7.92 7.99 -26.83
C LEU A 49 -7.25 9.19 -27.50
N THR A 50 -7.65 9.46 -28.75
CA THR A 50 -7.04 10.46 -29.62
C THR A 50 -7.69 11.84 -29.48
N SER A 51 -9.02 11.92 -29.42
CA SER A 51 -9.78 13.19 -29.39
C SER A 51 -9.86 13.84 -28.00
N SER A 52 -10.01 13.06 -26.94
CA SER A 52 -10.41 13.55 -25.62
C SER A 52 -9.30 13.41 -24.58
N GLY A 53 -8.61 12.27 -24.58
CA GLY A 53 -7.47 11.99 -23.69
C GLY A 53 -7.83 11.38 -22.34
N TYR A 54 -9.11 11.32 -22.03
CA TYR A 54 -9.69 10.54 -20.95
C TYR A 54 -11.08 10.09 -21.39
N PHE A 55 -11.61 9.06 -20.74
CA PHE A 55 -12.92 8.50 -21.06
C PHE A 55 -13.57 7.89 -19.82
N GLU A 56 -14.88 7.67 -19.86
CA GLU A 56 -15.62 6.94 -18.83
C GLU A 56 -15.68 5.46 -19.20
N LEU A 57 -15.25 4.58 -18.30
CA LEU A 57 -15.39 3.12 -18.44
C LEU A 57 -16.62 2.66 -17.65
N ASP A 58 -17.67 2.28 -18.37
CA ASP A 58 -18.90 1.74 -17.80
C ASP A 58 -18.74 0.24 -17.55
N ALA A 59 -18.63 -0.14 -16.28
CA ALA A 59 -18.41 -1.51 -15.81
C ALA A 59 -19.56 -2.04 -14.96
N ARG A 60 -20.76 -1.42 -15.05
CA ARG A 60 -21.95 -1.83 -14.27
C ARG A 60 -22.45 -3.23 -14.66
N ASP A 61 -22.39 -3.55 -15.95
CA ASP A 61 -22.95 -4.79 -16.52
C ASP A 61 -21.99 -6.02 -16.41
N VAL A 62 -20.84 -5.90 -15.73
CA VAL A 62 -19.84 -7.00 -15.65
C VAL A 62 -20.20 -8.00 -14.55
N GLY A 63 -19.97 -9.28 -14.79
CA GLY A 63 -20.37 -10.37 -13.89
C GLY A 63 -21.84 -10.82 -14.04
N GLU A 64 -22.74 -10.05 -14.65
CA GLU A 64 -24.14 -10.48 -14.87
C GLU A 64 -24.27 -11.58 -15.93
N ALA A 65 -23.37 -11.61 -16.92
CA ALA A 65 -23.31 -12.63 -17.97
C ALA A 65 -22.32 -13.74 -17.63
N SER A 66 -22.70 -15.01 -17.84
CA SER A 66 -21.85 -16.18 -17.59
C SER A 66 -20.64 -16.31 -18.53
N THR A 67 -20.51 -15.41 -19.50
CA THR A 67 -19.34 -15.24 -20.39
C THR A 67 -18.34 -14.18 -19.90
N SER A 68 -18.71 -13.36 -18.90
CA SER A 68 -17.93 -12.20 -18.48
C SER A 68 -16.57 -12.62 -17.90
N ARG A 69 -15.49 -12.15 -18.52
CA ARG A 69 -14.10 -12.42 -18.10
C ARG A 69 -13.59 -11.46 -17.01
N VAL A 70 -14.46 -10.59 -16.50
CA VAL A 70 -14.14 -9.56 -15.50
C VAL A 70 -15.09 -9.73 -14.32
N ALA A 71 -14.55 -9.71 -13.11
CA ALA A 71 -15.34 -9.79 -11.88
C ALA A 71 -16.13 -8.49 -11.63
N PRO A 72 -17.31 -8.54 -10.99
CA PRO A 72 -18.07 -7.36 -10.61
C PRO A 72 -17.31 -6.47 -9.63
N PHE A 73 -17.50 -5.15 -9.73
CA PHE A 73 -16.87 -4.16 -8.85
C PHE A 73 -17.78 -3.81 -7.68
N ASP A 74 -17.44 -4.26 -6.48
CA ASP A 74 -18.14 -3.88 -5.24
C ASP A 74 -17.66 -2.49 -4.74
N VAL A 75 -18.01 -1.46 -5.51
CA VAL A 75 -17.63 -0.07 -5.26
C VAL A 75 -18.12 0.43 -3.91
N ALA A 76 -19.37 0.10 -3.55
CA ALA A 76 -20.01 0.55 -2.31
C ALA A 76 -19.31 -0.02 -1.07
N ARG A 77 -19.15 -1.35 -0.98
CA ARG A 77 -18.43 -2.00 0.14
C ARG A 77 -17.00 -1.49 0.28
N THR A 78 -16.31 -1.28 -0.85
CA THR A 78 -14.93 -0.78 -0.84
C THR A 78 -14.87 0.64 -0.26
N TYR A 79 -15.82 1.53 -0.58
CA TYR A 79 -15.92 2.84 0.06
C TYR A 79 -16.33 2.76 1.53
N ASP A 80 -17.30 1.93 1.93
CA ASP A 80 -17.79 1.92 3.30
C ASP A 80 -16.74 1.35 4.28
N ILE A 81 -15.93 0.40 3.80
CA ILE A 81 -14.71 -0.06 4.50
C ILE A 81 -13.65 1.06 4.54
N ALA A 82 -13.42 1.79 3.44
CA ALA A 82 -12.50 2.93 3.45
C ALA A 82 -12.95 4.04 4.42
N ARG A 83 -14.27 4.34 4.46
CA ARG A 83 -14.89 5.26 5.45
C ARG A 83 -14.62 4.77 6.86
N THR A 84 -14.76 3.46 7.11
CA THR A 84 -14.49 2.85 8.41
C THR A 84 -13.03 3.06 8.82
N PHE A 85 -12.06 2.70 7.97
CA PHE A 85 -10.64 2.92 8.24
C PHE A 85 -10.28 4.41 8.46
N PHE A 86 -10.72 5.31 7.58
CA PHE A 86 -10.43 6.74 7.73
C PHE A 86 -11.14 7.42 8.90
N SER A 87 -12.14 6.76 9.51
CA SER A 87 -12.79 7.20 10.74
C SER A 87 -12.08 6.77 12.03
N LEU A 88 -11.07 5.89 11.93
CA LEU A 88 -10.24 5.50 13.07
C LEU A 88 -9.41 6.69 13.60
N PRO A 89 -9.06 6.69 14.90
CA PRO A 89 -8.13 7.67 15.47
C PRO A 89 -6.81 7.76 14.69
N GLU A 90 -6.21 8.95 14.64
CA GLU A 90 -4.99 9.20 13.84
C GLU A 90 -3.82 8.31 14.29
N ASP A 91 -3.71 8.04 15.59
CA ASP A 91 -2.74 7.15 16.22
C ASP A 91 -3.03 5.65 16.03
N VAL A 92 -4.26 5.27 15.67
CA VAL A 92 -4.58 3.91 15.21
C VAL A 92 -4.19 3.76 13.75
N LYS A 93 -4.54 4.72 12.87
CA LYS A 93 -4.10 4.72 11.47
C LYS A 93 -2.56 4.79 11.35
N ALA A 94 -1.90 5.47 12.29
CA ALA A 94 -0.44 5.58 12.37
C ALA A 94 0.28 4.22 12.43
N LEU A 95 -0.37 3.17 12.98
CA LEU A 95 0.17 1.81 13.02
C LEU A 95 0.43 1.26 11.61
N TYR A 96 -0.29 1.74 10.61
CA TYR A 96 -0.21 1.27 9.23
C TYR A 96 0.68 2.15 8.35
N VAL A 97 1.37 3.15 8.92
CA VAL A 97 2.29 4.01 8.16
C VAL A 97 3.45 3.19 7.60
N HIS A 98 3.71 3.40 6.31
CA HIS A 98 4.73 2.70 5.54
C HIS A 98 5.74 3.65 4.91
N SER A 99 6.90 3.11 4.54
CA SER A 99 7.94 3.84 3.80
C SER A 99 7.57 3.97 2.31
N GLN A 100 6.70 4.94 2.00
CA GLN A 100 6.33 5.36 0.64
C GLN A 100 7.53 5.40 -0.34
N TYR A 101 8.71 5.80 0.15
CA TYR A 101 9.85 6.20 -0.66
C TYR A 101 10.96 5.14 -0.82
N ALA A 102 10.85 3.99 -0.14
CA ALA A 102 11.90 2.96 -0.15
C ALA A 102 11.50 1.75 -1.00
N ASN A 103 10.47 1.02 -0.55
CA ASN A 103 10.12 -0.30 -1.08
C ASN A 103 8.71 -0.35 -1.71
N GLU A 104 7.95 0.76 -1.61
CA GLU A 104 6.54 0.90 -2.05
C GLU A 104 5.58 -0.17 -1.48
N SER A 105 5.84 -0.70 -0.28
CA SER A 105 5.15 -1.85 0.34
C SER A 105 3.62 -1.75 0.55
N GLY A 106 3.00 -0.61 0.21
CA GLY A 106 1.65 -0.24 0.65
C GLY A 106 1.53 0.03 2.15
N GLY A 107 0.42 0.67 2.54
CA GLY A 107 0.09 1.09 3.90
C GLY A 107 -0.65 2.44 3.94
N PHE A 108 -0.71 3.06 5.11
CA PHE A 108 -1.31 4.38 5.33
C PHE A 108 -0.33 5.52 4.98
N VAL A 109 -0.82 6.50 4.24
CA VAL A 109 -0.18 7.79 3.98
C VAL A 109 -0.92 8.88 4.76
N PRO A 110 -0.32 9.45 5.82
CA PRO A 110 -0.96 10.47 6.64
C PRO A 110 -1.26 11.76 5.90
N LEU A 111 -2.17 12.55 6.49
CA LEU A 111 -2.53 13.88 5.97
C LEU A 111 -1.28 14.76 5.79
N LEU A 112 -1.14 15.36 4.60
CA LEU A 112 0.01 16.21 4.20
C LEU A 112 1.32 15.43 4.05
N GLU A 113 1.29 14.15 3.66
CA GLU A 113 2.49 13.35 3.35
C GLU A 113 2.45 12.69 1.96
N GLU A 114 1.42 12.98 1.17
CA GLU A 114 1.32 12.70 -0.27
C GLU A 114 2.34 13.53 -1.08
N TYR A 115 2.76 12.99 -2.23
CA TYR A 115 3.80 13.54 -3.09
C TYR A 115 3.53 14.97 -3.56
N SER A 116 4.58 15.81 -3.58
CA SER A 116 4.49 17.20 -4.05
C SER A 116 4.86 17.32 -5.52
N TYR A 117 3.96 16.89 -6.42
CA TYR A 117 4.18 16.94 -7.87
C TYR A 117 4.57 18.33 -8.39
N GLN A 118 4.06 19.40 -7.77
CA GLN A 118 4.49 20.78 -8.01
C GLN A 118 5.17 21.39 -6.78
N LYS A 119 6.21 22.21 -6.99
CA LYS A 119 6.89 22.92 -5.89
C LYS A 119 5.97 24.00 -5.30
N LYS A 120 5.98 24.13 -3.98
CA LYS A 120 5.13 25.04 -3.18
C LYS A 120 3.63 24.68 -3.14
N THR A 121 3.28 23.40 -3.29
CA THR A 121 1.91 22.92 -3.06
C THR A 121 1.88 21.87 -1.96
N ALA A 122 0.84 21.85 -1.13
CA ALA A 122 0.60 20.78 -0.16
C ALA A 122 -0.72 20.08 -0.46
N ALA A 123 -0.67 18.76 -0.64
CA ALA A 123 -1.82 17.92 -0.90
C ALA A 123 -2.60 17.65 0.40
N LEU A 124 -3.85 18.12 0.48
CA LEU A 124 -4.73 17.92 1.62
C LEU A 124 -5.49 16.59 1.49
N VAL A 125 -4.72 15.51 1.47
CA VAL A 125 -5.19 14.14 1.30
C VAL A 125 -4.44 13.19 2.23
N GLU A 126 -5.10 12.11 2.61
CA GLU A 126 -4.53 10.91 3.21
C GLU A 126 -4.95 9.71 2.35
N SER A 127 -4.16 8.63 2.31
CA SER A 127 -4.51 7.42 1.57
C SER A 127 -4.21 6.15 2.33
N PHE A 128 -4.85 5.06 1.90
CA PHE A 128 -4.37 3.72 2.15
C PHE A 128 -3.99 3.12 0.78
N ASP A 129 -2.69 2.95 0.59
CA ASP A 129 -2.04 2.45 -0.61
C ASP A 129 -1.97 0.93 -0.53
N VAL A 130 -2.52 0.25 -1.54
CA VAL A 130 -2.51 -1.20 -1.69
C VAL A 130 -1.75 -1.56 -2.94
N VAL A 131 -0.70 -2.34 -2.76
CA VAL A 131 0.03 -2.99 -3.85
C VAL A 131 -0.49 -4.42 -4.07
N ARG A 132 0.13 -5.19 -4.98
CA ARG A 132 -0.28 -6.57 -5.16
C ARG A 132 0.09 -7.40 -3.93
N GLU A 133 -0.92 -7.86 -3.20
CA GLU A 133 -0.79 -8.91 -2.21
C GLU A 133 -0.18 -10.18 -2.84
N LEU A 134 1.02 -10.55 -2.38
CA LEU A 134 1.69 -11.82 -2.64
C LEU A 134 2.14 -12.41 -1.30
N SER A 135 2.50 -13.70 -1.28
CA SER A 135 3.21 -14.30 -0.14
C SER A 135 4.70 -13.92 -0.14
N SER A 136 5.36 -13.98 1.01
CA SER A 136 6.83 -13.76 1.10
C SER A 136 7.61 -14.70 0.18
N CYS A 137 7.13 -15.94 -0.01
CA CYS A 137 7.74 -16.90 -0.92
C CYS A 137 7.63 -16.47 -2.40
N GLU A 138 6.54 -15.80 -2.77
CA GLU A 138 6.36 -15.26 -4.13
C GLU A 138 7.22 -14.02 -4.36
N ILE A 139 7.36 -13.12 -3.36
CA ILE A 139 8.32 -12.00 -3.46
C ILE A 139 9.74 -12.54 -3.64
N GLU A 140 10.21 -13.44 -2.77
CA GLU A 140 11.58 -13.97 -2.86
C GLU A 140 11.81 -14.69 -4.21
N GLN A 141 10.81 -15.41 -4.74
CA GLN A 141 10.89 -15.95 -6.10
C GLN A 141 11.04 -14.86 -7.17
N VAL A 142 10.34 -13.73 -7.05
CA VAL A 142 10.49 -12.59 -7.98
C VAL A 142 11.89 -11.96 -7.85
N ARG A 143 12.40 -11.78 -6.62
CA ARG A 143 13.76 -11.28 -6.35
C ARG A 143 14.83 -12.20 -6.95
N ASP A 144 14.68 -13.52 -6.82
CA ASP A 144 15.60 -14.51 -7.41
C ASP A 144 15.52 -14.58 -8.95
N GLU A 145 14.33 -14.50 -9.53
CA GLU A 145 14.14 -14.61 -10.98
C GLU A 145 14.49 -13.32 -11.74
N ARG A 146 14.34 -12.14 -11.10
CA ARG A 146 14.37 -10.83 -11.79
C ARG A 146 15.14 -9.72 -11.08
N GLY A 147 15.62 -9.94 -9.86
CA GLY A 147 16.33 -8.96 -9.04
C GLY A 147 15.42 -8.18 -8.07
N ASP A 148 16.03 -7.56 -7.06
CA ASP A 148 15.31 -6.86 -5.98
C ASP A 148 14.39 -5.73 -6.50
N ASP A 149 14.77 -5.05 -7.60
CA ASP A 149 13.98 -3.96 -8.17
C ASP A 149 12.62 -4.43 -8.70
N ALA A 150 12.55 -5.62 -9.30
CA ALA A 150 11.30 -6.19 -9.81
C ALA A 150 10.34 -6.66 -8.71
N ALA A 151 10.77 -6.59 -7.44
CA ALA A 151 10.00 -6.91 -6.25
C ALA A 151 9.50 -5.68 -5.47
N ARG A 152 9.88 -4.46 -5.90
CA ARG A 152 9.33 -3.21 -5.37
C ARG A 152 7.82 -3.15 -5.63
N GLY A 153 7.06 -2.56 -4.71
CA GLY A 153 5.61 -2.42 -4.89
C GLY A 153 4.87 -3.76 -4.89
N LEU A 154 5.28 -4.71 -4.06
CA LEU A 154 4.61 -6.01 -3.83
C LEU A 154 4.41 -6.23 -2.32
N GLY A 155 3.26 -6.79 -1.94
CA GLY A 155 2.92 -7.22 -0.58
C GLY A 155 3.49 -8.61 -0.24
N PRO A 156 3.49 -9.02 1.03
CA PRO A 156 2.30 -8.95 1.89
C PRO A 156 2.09 -7.61 2.58
N MET A 157 0.83 -7.19 2.58
CA MET A 157 0.33 -5.96 3.20
C MET A 157 0.10 -6.14 4.70
N ASP A 158 0.44 -5.12 5.50
CA ASP A 158 0.04 -5.02 6.92
C ASP A 158 -1.40 -4.47 7.00
N TRP A 159 -2.38 -5.37 6.95
CA TRP A 159 -3.81 -4.99 6.92
C TRP A 159 -4.34 -4.52 8.29
N PRO A 160 -5.18 -3.47 8.34
CA PRO A 160 -5.79 -2.96 9.56
C PRO A 160 -6.64 -3.99 10.31
N VAL A 161 -6.27 -4.27 11.55
CA VAL A 161 -6.94 -5.29 12.39
C VAL A 161 -8.24 -4.78 12.99
N GLU A 162 -8.39 -3.46 13.10
CA GLU A 162 -9.64 -2.78 13.43
C GLU A 162 -10.65 -2.79 12.27
N VAL A 163 -10.21 -3.17 11.06
CA VAL A 163 -11.08 -3.29 9.86
C VAL A 163 -10.78 -4.59 9.08
N PRO A 164 -10.96 -5.80 9.64
CA PRO A 164 -10.49 -7.05 9.02
C PRO A 164 -11.06 -7.31 7.62
N ALA A 165 -12.29 -6.85 7.37
CA ALA A 165 -12.93 -6.93 6.06
C ALA A 165 -12.16 -6.19 4.94
N MET A 166 -11.24 -5.29 5.28
CA MET A 166 -10.50 -4.44 4.35
C MET A 166 -9.64 -5.23 3.36
N GLN A 167 -8.87 -6.21 3.85
CA GLN A 167 -8.12 -7.13 2.98
C GLN A 167 -9.05 -7.78 1.94
N SER A 168 -10.16 -8.37 2.40
CA SER A 168 -11.09 -9.09 1.53
C SER A 168 -11.68 -8.21 0.42
N ALA A 169 -12.07 -6.97 0.74
CA ALA A 169 -12.70 -6.07 -0.20
C ALA A 169 -11.68 -5.44 -1.17
N PHE A 170 -10.56 -4.94 -0.65
CA PHE A 170 -9.56 -4.22 -1.43
C PHE A 170 -8.84 -5.18 -2.40
N CYS A 171 -8.47 -6.39 -1.96
CA CYS A 171 -7.92 -7.42 -2.86
C CYS A 171 -8.94 -7.89 -3.91
N SER A 172 -10.24 -7.96 -3.59
CA SER A 172 -11.28 -8.30 -4.58
C SER A 172 -11.43 -7.21 -5.64
N PHE A 173 -11.49 -5.94 -5.22
CA PHE A 173 -11.58 -4.79 -6.12
C PHE A 173 -10.34 -4.65 -7.00
N TYR A 174 -9.15 -4.83 -6.43
CA TYR A 174 -7.87 -4.85 -7.15
C TYR A 174 -7.86 -5.96 -8.21
N SER A 175 -8.38 -7.15 -7.88
CA SER A 175 -8.49 -8.28 -8.81
C SER A 175 -9.49 -8.01 -9.95
N ALA A 176 -10.60 -7.31 -9.68
CA ALA A 176 -11.53 -6.86 -10.71
C ALA A 176 -10.87 -5.83 -11.65
N CYS A 177 -10.07 -4.89 -11.10
CA CYS A 177 -9.27 -3.96 -11.89
C CYS A 177 -8.27 -4.68 -12.81
N ASP A 178 -7.57 -5.72 -12.33
CA ASP A 178 -6.68 -6.51 -13.18
C ASP A 178 -7.43 -7.24 -14.31
N GLY A 179 -8.70 -7.60 -14.09
CA GLY A 179 -9.59 -8.11 -15.14
C GLY A 179 -9.86 -7.05 -16.21
N ALA A 180 -10.28 -5.85 -15.78
CA ALA A 180 -10.51 -4.71 -16.66
C ALA A 180 -9.25 -4.31 -17.44
N ALA A 181 -8.08 -4.30 -16.80
CA ALA A 181 -6.82 -3.94 -17.41
C ALA A 181 -6.41 -4.90 -18.55
N ARG A 182 -6.54 -6.21 -18.35
CA ARG A 182 -6.26 -7.21 -19.41
C ARG A 182 -7.21 -7.11 -20.61
N THR A 183 -8.40 -6.58 -20.43
CA THR A 183 -9.31 -6.21 -21.53
C THR A 183 -8.83 -4.92 -22.20
N LEU A 184 -8.63 -3.86 -21.43
CA LEU A 184 -8.23 -2.54 -21.94
C LEU A 184 -6.93 -2.57 -22.73
N TYR A 185 -5.87 -3.25 -22.26
CA TYR A 185 -4.62 -3.37 -23.02
C TYR A 185 -4.81 -3.96 -24.43
N ARG A 186 -5.70 -4.95 -24.60
CA ARG A 186 -6.03 -5.51 -25.93
C ARG A 186 -6.87 -4.55 -26.75
N CYS A 187 -7.88 -3.95 -26.14
CA CYS A 187 -8.77 -3.01 -26.83
C CYS A 187 -8.02 -1.75 -27.27
N PHE A 188 -7.05 -1.26 -26.49
CA PHE A 188 -6.11 -0.20 -26.88
C PHE A 188 -5.27 -0.63 -28.10
N ALA A 189 -4.73 -1.84 -28.11
CA ALA A 189 -3.92 -2.33 -29.22
C ALA A 189 -4.75 -2.44 -30.51
N LYS A 190 -5.96 -3.02 -30.43
CA LYS A 190 -6.94 -3.05 -31.54
C LYS A 190 -7.34 -1.67 -32.04
N ALA A 191 -7.73 -0.78 -31.12
CA ALA A 191 -8.22 0.57 -31.44
C ALA A 191 -7.15 1.50 -32.03
N LEU A 192 -5.87 1.19 -31.81
CA LEU A 192 -4.73 1.90 -32.41
C LEU A 192 -4.09 1.11 -33.58
N HIS A 193 -4.72 0.02 -34.01
CA HIS A 193 -4.29 -0.87 -35.09
C HIS A 193 -2.84 -1.36 -34.92
N VAL A 194 -2.54 -1.93 -33.75
CA VAL A 194 -1.27 -2.58 -33.44
C VAL A 194 -1.29 -4.04 -33.91
N ASP A 195 -0.28 -4.45 -34.68
CA ASP A 195 -0.21 -5.79 -35.31
C ASP A 195 -0.24 -6.95 -34.28
N ASP A 196 0.25 -6.72 -33.06
CA ASP A 196 0.19 -7.65 -31.94
C ASP A 196 -0.78 -7.13 -30.87
N GLU A 197 -2.02 -7.61 -30.91
CA GLU A 197 -3.09 -7.24 -29.96
C GLU A 197 -2.74 -7.56 -28.49
N ASP A 198 -1.82 -8.49 -28.24
CA ASP A 198 -1.38 -8.90 -26.90
C ASP A 198 -0.10 -8.15 -26.43
N VAL A 199 0.48 -7.23 -27.23
CA VAL A 199 1.81 -6.64 -26.98
C VAL A 199 2.02 -6.08 -25.58
N TRP A 200 0.98 -5.47 -25.00
CA TRP A 200 1.01 -4.93 -23.63
C TRP A 200 0.52 -5.93 -22.58
N VAL A 201 -0.42 -6.83 -22.91
CA VAL A 201 -0.83 -7.90 -21.98
C VAL A 201 0.32 -8.88 -21.70
N LYS A 202 1.17 -9.15 -22.69
CA LYS A 202 2.43 -9.92 -22.53
C LYS A 202 3.42 -9.28 -21.53
N LYS A 203 3.22 -8.01 -21.20
CA LYS A 203 4.00 -7.23 -20.23
C LYS A 203 3.21 -6.95 -18.93
N PHE A 204 2.03 -7.53 -18.74
CA PHE A 204 1.17 -7.32 -17.56
C PHE A 204 0.94 -8.63 -16.79
N GLY A 205 1.17 -8.62 -15.47
CA GLY A 205 1.13 -9.81 -14.63
C GLY A 205 1.36 -9.52 -13.15
N ASN A 206 1.85 -10.53 -12.41
CA ASN A 206 1.98 -10.44 -10.95
C ASN A 206 3.09 -9.48 -10.48
N THR A 207 4.03 -9.10 -11.35
CA THR A 207 5.12 -8.15 -11.04
C THR A 207 4.93 -6.80 -11.74
N SER A 208 3.70 -6.45 -12.11
CA SER A 208 3.37 -5.16 -12.71
C SER A 208 3.38 -4.03 -11.70
N HIS A 209 4.01 -2.92 -12.05
CA HIS A 209 4.05 -1.69 -11.27
C HIS A 209 2.61 -1.16 -11.16
N CYS A 210 1.97 -1.49 -10.05
CA CYS A 210 0.52 -1.41 -9.92
C CYS A 210 0.16 -1.17 -8.47
N SER A 211 -0.35 0.02 -8.20
CA SER A 211 -0.93 0.37 -6.90
C SER A 211 -2.42 0.66 -7.04
N MET A 212 -3.10 0.63 -5.91
CA MET A 212 -4.45 1.12 -5.72
C MET A 212 -4.47 1.99 -4.46
N ARG A 213 -4.94 3.23 -4.56
CA ARG A 213 -5.15 4.11 -3.41
C ARG A 213 -6.63 4.25 -3.12
N ALA A 214 -7.05 3.89 -1.92
CA ALA A 214 -8.20 4.55 -1.31
C ALA A 214 -7.72 5.88 -0.74
N MET A 215 -8.36 6.99 -1.06
CA MET A 215 -7.91 8.33 -0.66
C MET A 215 -9.04 9.13 -0.02
N ARG A 216 -8.75 9.82 1.08
CA ARG A 216 -9.65 10.78 1.73
C ARG A 216 -9.12 12.19 1.63
N TYR A 217 -9.99 13.08 1.19
CA TYR A 217 -9.77 14.52 1.11
C TYR A 217 -10.71 15.19 2.13
N PRO A 218 -10.21 15.59 3.31
CA PRO A 218 -11.03 16.23 4.32
C PRO A 218 -11.68 17.51 3.80
N SER A 219 -12.93 17.76 4.18
CA SER A 219 -13.63 19.00 3.81
C SER A 219 -13.03 20.19 4.56
N MET A 220 -12.61 21.23 3.83
CA MET A 220 -12.32 22.53 4.44
C MET A 220 -13.61 23.34 4.53
N LYS A 221 -14.09 23.58 5.75
CA LYS A 221 -15.25 24.46 5.99
C LYS A 221 -14.91 25.88 5.53
N VAL A 222 -15.89 26.54 4.91
CA VAL A 222 -15.78 27.95 4.55
C VAL A 222 -16.18 28.79 5.75
N GLY A 223 -15.20 29.18 6.57
CA GLY A 223 -15.40 30.12 7.68
C GLY A 223 -15.06 29.59 9.08
N ASP A 224 -14.00 28.78 9.23
CA ASP A 224 -13.47 28.40 10.56
C ASP A 224 -12.71 29.58 11.23
N GLU A 225 -13.44 30.65 11.57
CA GLU A 225 -13.02 31.63 12.58
C GLU A 225 -13.48 31.14 13.97
N ALA A 226 -12.51 30.94 14.87
CA ALA A 226 -12.67 30.76 16.33
C ALA A 226 -13.63 29.66 16.84
N ASN A 227 -13.05 28.48 17.11
CA ASN A 227 -13.29 27.76 18.38
C ASN A 227 -11.92 27.27 18.89
N GLU A 228 -11.61 27.45 20.17
CA GLU A 228 -10.22 27.37 20.69
C GLU A 228 -9.81 25.98 21.23
N GLU A 229 -10.71 24.99 21.28
CA GLU A 229 -10.49 23.72 22.01
C GLU A 229 -10.21 22.48 21.12
N ASP A 230 -10.14 22.60 19.78
CA ASP A 230 -9.94 21.47 18.87
C ASP A 230 -8.55 21.44 18.19
N SER A 231 -8.08 20.22 17.92
CA SER A 231 -6.97 19.86 17.04
C SER A 231 -7.02 20.57 15.67
N THR A 232 -8.22 20.80 15.14
CA THR A 232 -8.44 21.49 13.86
C THR A 232 -7.93 22.94 13.88
N THR A 233 -8.05 23.66 15.00
CA THR A 233 -7.61 25.07 15.10
C THR A 233 -6.11 25.19 14.88
N ARG A 234 -5.30 24.34 15.54
CA ARG A 234 -3.84 24.28 15.34
C ARG A 234 -3.42 23.84 13.94
N ARG A 235 -4.24 23.00 13.29
CA ARG A 235 -4.03 22.58 11.89
C ARG A 235 -4.29 23.76 10.93
N SER A 236 -5.37 24.50 11.13
CA SER A 236 -5.71 25.69 10.36
C SER A 236 -4.66 26.80 10.52
N GLU A 237 -4.15 27.01 11.74
CA GLU A 237 -3.03 27.92 12.02
C GLU A 237 -1.74 27.51 11.29
N ARG A 238 -1.33 26.24 11.38
CA ARG A 238 -0.15 25.71 10.65
C ARG A 238 -0.29 25.87 9.14
N ILE A 239 -1.49 25.64 8.61
CA ILE A 239 -1.81 25.83 7.19
C ILE A 239 -1.71 27.31 6.81
N ALA A 240 -2.32 28.21 7.58
CA ALA A 240 -2.33 29.65 7.31
C ALA A 240 -0.94 30.31 7.47
N ALA A 241 -0.07 29.75 8.32
CA ALA A 241 1.31 30.20 8.50
C ALA A 241 2.29 29.63 7.44
N SER A 242 1.89 28.60 6.70
CA SER A 242 2.72 27.98 5.66
C SER A 242 2.85 28.87 4.41
N LYS A 243 3.85 28.59 3.57
CA LYS A 243 4.14 29.37 2.34
C LYS A 243 3.87 28.57 1.06
N VAL A 244 2.87 27.70 1.12
CA VAL A 244 2.48 26.74 0.07
C VAL A 244 0.98 26.82 -0.22
N GLU A 245 0.58 26.53 -1.45
CA GLU A 245 -0.85 26.44 -1.82
C GLU A 245 -1.43 25.10 -1.36
N ILE A 246 -2.54 25.14 -0.60
CA ILE A 246 -3.27 23.94 -0.23
C ILE A 246 -4.16 23.50 -1.40
N VAL A 247 -3.85 22.33 -1.95
CA VAL A 247 -4.57 21.67 -3.05
C VAL A 247 -5.19 20.35 -2.55
N GLY A 248 -6.01 19.69 -3.36
CA GLY A 248 -6.31 18.28 -3.14
C GLY A 248 -5.08 17.46 -3.51
N ILE A 249 -4.71 17.52 -4.80
CA ILE A 249 -3.40 17.13 -5.37
C ILE A 249 -3.10 18.15 -6.48
N SER A 250 -1.84 18.57 -6.61
CA SER A 250 -1.40 19.52 -7.65
C SER A 250 -1.47 18.94 -9.07
N GLU A 251 -1.30 19.79 -10.09
CA GLU A 251 -1.38 19.37 -11.49
C GLU A 251 -0.20 18.49 -11.94
N HIS A 252 -0.51 17.31 -12.47
CA HIS A 252 0.45 16.27 -12.87
C HIS A 252 -0.11 15.35 -13.97
N THR A 253 0.73 14.43 -14.46
CA THR A 253 0.35 13.22 -15.21
C THR A 253 0.80 11.99 -14.43
N ASP A 254 0.16 10.84 -14.67
CA ASP A 254 0.54 9.55 -14.07
C ASP A 254 1.68 8.89 -14.86
N PHE A 255 2.48 8.05 -14.20
CA PHE A 255 3.70 7.48 -14.75
C PHE A 255 3.49 6.07 -15.36
N GLU A 256 2.35 5.47 -15.05
CA GLU A 256 1.87 4.17 -15.53
C GLU A 256 1.35 4.25 -16.99
N PHE A 257 0.58 3.25 -17.42
CA PHE A 257 -0.01 3.22 -18.77
C PHE A 257 -1.39 3.90 -18.81
N PHE A 258 -2.23 3.64 -17.81
CA PHE A 258 -3.52 4.30 -17.61
C PHE A 258 -4.00 4.15 -16.16
N THR A 259 -4.85 5.06 -15.70
CA THR A 259 -5.38 5.06 -14.33
C THR A 259 -6.90 4.93 -14.36
N LEU A 260 -7.45 4.01 -13.56
CA LEU A 260 -8.89 3.91 -13.31
C LEU A 260 -9.21 4.63 -12.00
N LEU A 261 -9.99 5.71 -12.08
CA LEU A 261 -10.37 6.53 -10.93
C LEU A 261 -11.89 6.53 -10.75
N HIS A 262 -12.33 6.22 -9.53
CA HIS A 262 -13.68 6.47 -9.04
C HIS A 262 -13.64 7.52 -7.93
N GLN A 263 -14.71 8.32 -7.78
CA GLN A 263 -14.85 9.33 -6.72
C GLN A 263 -16.29 9.43 -6.21
N THR A 264 -16.48 9.74 -4.92
CA THR A 264 -17.82 9.90 -4.30
C THR A 264 -18.48 11.25 -4.60
N CYS A 265 -17.69 12.28 -4.91
CA CYS A 265 -18.17 13.58 -5.36
C CYS A 265 -17.13 14.26 -6.27
N GLU A 266 -17.52 15.35 -6.94
CA GLU A 266 -16.63 16.13 -7.80
C GLU A 266 -15.39 16.65 -7.04
N GLY A 267 -14.30 16.89 -7.77
CA GLY A 267 -13.06 17.40 -7.20
C GLY A 267 -11.84 17.15 -8.09
N LEU A 268 -11.84 16.04 -8.84
CA LEU A 268 -10.91 15.84 -9.96
C LEU A 268 -11.26 16.82 -11.09
N GLU A 269 -10.28 17.58 -11.56
CA GLU A 269 -10.34 18.33 -12.83
C GLU A 269 -9.33 17.72 -13.81
N LEU A 270 -9.73 17.52 -15.07
CA LEU A 270 -8.89 17.02 -16.17
C LEU A 270 -8.73 18.10 -17.25
N GLN A 271 -7.56 18.16 -17.89
CA GLN A 271 -7.34 19.02 -19.04
C GLN A 271 -7.65 18.29 -20.36
N GLY A 272 -8.69 18.76 -21.07
CA GLY A 272 -9.02 18.27 -22.41
C GLY A 272 -7.97 18.64 -23.46
N ARG A 273 -8.04 18.02 -24.65
CA ARG A 273 -7.07 18.29 -25.74
C ARG A 273 -7.11 19.72 -26.30
N ASP A 274 -8.11 20.52 -25.92
CA ASP A 274 -8.24 21.97 -26.17
C ASP A 274 -7.51 22.84 -25.12
N GLY A 275 -6.92 22.22 -24.08
CA GLY A 275 -6.27 22.90 -22.97
C GLY A 275 -7.22 23.41 -21.88
N ALA A 276 -8.52 23.13 -21.97
CA ALA A 276 -9.52 23.56 -21.00
C ALA A 276 -9.75 22.51 -19.90
N TRP A 277 -9.75 22.99 -18.66
CA TRP A 277 -9.98 22.19 -17.46
C TRP A 277 -11.48 21.95 -17.27
N ARG A 278 -11.85 20.68 -17.07
CA ARG A 278 -13.23 20.19 -16.88
C ARG A 278 -13.30 19.38 -15.60
N SER A 279 -14.35 19.58 -14.80
CA SER A 279 -14.62 18.72 -13.64
C SER A 279 -14.99 17.32 -14.13
N ALA A 280 -14.42 16.29 -13.52
CA ALA A 280 -14.83 14.90 -13.74
C ALA A 280 -16.11 14.61 -12.94
N PRO A 281 -17.13 13.98 -13.53
CA PRO A 281 -18.34 13.60 -12.81
C PRO A 281 -18.06 12.54 -11.73
N ALA A 282 -18.99 12.41 -10.79
CA ALA A 282 -18.96 11.40 -9.73
C ALA A 282 -20.18 10.48 -9.84
N TYR A 283 -19.95 9.19 -9.63
CA TYR A 283 -20.94 8.13 -9.85
C TYR A 283 -21.13 7.30 -8.57
N GLU A 284 -21.47 7.95 -7.45
CA GLU A 284 -21.52 7.28 -6.14
C GLU A 284 -22.46 6.04 -6.17
N ASN A 285 -21.85 4.87 -5.93
CA ASN A 285 -22.44 3.51 -6.00
C ASN A 285 -22.65 2.90 -7.41
N GLU A 286 -22.25 3.56 -8.50
CA GLU A 286 -22.26 3.00 -9.86
C GLU A 286 -20.83 2.67 -10.32
N ALA A 287 -20.61 1.48 -10.89
CA ALA A 287 -19.28 1.08 -11.40
C ALA A 287 -18.89 1.77 -12.72
N ILE A 288 -18.76 3.10 -12.69
CA ILE A 288 -18.33 3.93 -13.82
C ILE A 288 -17.03 4.65 -13.43
N PHE A 289 -15.93 4.33 -14.11
CA PHE A 289 -14.61 4.85 -13.80
C PHE A 289 -14.19 5.95 -14.78
N THR A 290 -13.56 7.01 -14.28
CA THR A 290 -12.76 7.89 -15.14
C THR A 290 -11.46 7.18 -15.48
N CYS A 291 -11.23 6.90 -16.75
CA CYS A 291 -9.97 6.37 -17.27
C CYS A 291 -9.09 7.53 -17.73
N ILE A 292 -7.97 7.74 -17.03
CA ILE A 292 -6.94 8.75 -17.34
C ILE A 292 -5.82 8.06 -18.13
N LEU A 293 -5.30 8.72 -19.15
CA LEU A 293 -4.20 8.22 -19.97
C LEU A 293 -2.87 8.82 -19.50
N SER A 294 -1.82 8.00 -19.50
CA SER A 294 -0.61 8.21 -18.68
C SER A 294 0.69 8.13 -19.50
N ASP A 295 1.82 8.54 -18.90
CA ASP A 295 3.09 8.78 -19.58
C ASP A 295 3.61 7.54 -20.36
N ALA A 296 3.50 6.32 -19.81
CA ALA A 296 4.00 5.13 -20.51
C ALA A 296 3.24 4.84 -21.81
N PHE A 297 1.93 5.15 -21.88
CA PHE A 297 1.12 4.97 -23.08
C PHE A 297 1.41 6.05 -24.13
N GLU A 298 1.71 7.28 -23.69
CA GLU A 298 2.26 8.32 -24.58
C GLU A 298 3.58 7.87 -25.20
N ILE A 299 4.51 7.35 -24.37
CA ILE A 299 5.81 6.79 -24.81
C ILE A 299 5.61 5.67 -25.83
N PHE A 300 4.81 4.64 -25.53
CA PHE A 300 4.57 3.52 -26.45
C PHE A 300 3.97 3.98 -27.79
N THR A 301 3.13 5.00 -27.79
CA THR A 301 2.43 5.48 -28.99
C THR A 301 3.12 6.67 -29.69
N ASN A 302 4.35 7.02 -29.28
CA ASN A 302 5.11 8.16 -29.78
C ASN A 302 4.31 9.48 -29.75
N GLY A 303 3.35 9.66 -28.83
CA GLY A 303 2.48 10.83 -28.77
C GLY A 303 1.23 10.81 -29.68
N VAL A 304 0.80 9.65 -30.21
CA VAL A 304 -0.56 9.51 -30.79
C VAL A 304 -1.60 9.65 -29.68
N VAL A 305 -1.48 8.80 -28.66
CA VAL A 305 -2.07 9.03 -27.35
C VAL A 305 -1.13 9.99 -26.63
N ARG A 306 -1.70 10.95 -25.91
CA ARG A 306 -0.95 11.80 -24.98
C ARG A 306 -1.44 11.57 -23.56
N ALA A 307 -0.55 11.69 -22.59
CA ALA A 307 -0.93 11.73 -21.18
C ALA A 307 -1.89 12.90 -20.93
N THR A 308 -2.67 12.83 -19.85
CA THR A 308 -3.71 13.82 -19.57
C THR A 308 -3.40 14.54 -18.26
N PRO A 309 -2.98 15.82 -18.33
CA PRO A 309 -2.78 16.64 -17.15
C PRO A 309 -4.07 16.72 -16.33
N HIS A 310 -3.96 16.41 -15.05
CA HIS A 310 -5.11 16.39 -14.14
C HIS A 310 -4.68 16.85 -12.74
N ARG A 311 -5.66 17.22 -11.91
CA ARG A 311 -5.44 17.73 -10.55
C ARG A 311 -6.68 17.52 -9.68
N VAL A 312 -6.52 17.60 -8.36
CA VAL A 312 -7.66 17.55 -7.43
C VAL A 312 -7.78 18.85 -6.66
N ARG A 313 -8.98 19.45 -6.67
CA ARG A 313 -9.30 20.65 -5.90
C ARG A 313 -9.62 20.26 -4.44
N PRO A 314 -9.32 21.11 -3.44
CA PRO A 314 -9.71 20.82 -2.06
C PRO A 314 -11.23 20.68 -1.92
N SER A 315 -11.70 19.70 -1.13
CA SER A 315 -13.13 19.58 -0.81
C SER A 315 -13.61 20.79 -0.01
N ARG A 316 -14.78 21.33 -0.40
CA ARG A 316 -15.41 22.52 0.22
C ARG A 316 -16.91 22.32 0.54
N ASP A 317 -17.46 21.16 0.22
CA ASP A 317 -18.91 20.90 0.23
C ASP A 317 -19.44 20.44 1.61
N GLY A 318 -18.69 20.71 2.68
CA GLY A 318 -19.02 20.30 4.05
C GLY A 318 -18.94 18.79 4.32
N ARG A 319 -18.49 18.00 3.34
CA ARG A 319 -18.30 16.54 3.42
C ARG A 319 -16.94 16.15 2.84
N ASP A 320 -16.37 15.08 3.36
CA ASP A 320 -15.11 14.54 2.84
C ASP A 320 -15.34 13.89 1.47
N ARG A 321 -14.40 14.09 0.54
CA ARG A 321 -14.39 13.36 -0.73
C ARG A 321 -13.55 12.10 -0.56
N LEU A 322 -14.07 10.97 -1.04
CA LEU A 322 -13.28 9.76 -1.21
C LEU A 322 -13.03 9.49 -2.70
N SER A 323 -11.89 8.89 -3.01
CA SER A 323 -11.63 8.28 -4.33
C SER A 323 -10.94 6.93 -4.20
N LEU A 324 -11.21 6.05 -5.16
CA LEU A 324 -10.49 4.81 -5.40
C LEU A 324 -9.73 4.99 -6.71
N VAL A 325 -8.40 4.95 -6.65
CA VAL A 325 -7.50 5.23 -7.78
C VAL A 325 -6.63 4.01 -8.02
N ARG A 326 -6.66 3.43 -9.22
CA ARG A 326 -5.86 2.24 -9.58
C ARG A 326 -4.95 2.58 -10.76
N PHE A 327 -3.65 2.62 -10.51
CA PHE A 327 -2.61 2.95 -11.50
C PHE A 327 -2.13 1.68 -12.19
N ASN A 328 -2.32 1.55 -13.51
CA ASN A 328 -2.08 0.31 -14.25
C ASN A 328 -0.80 0.42 -15.09
N GLY A 329 0.34 0.15 -14.47
CA GLY A 329 1.62 -0.01 -15.15
C GLY A 329 1.84 -1.43 -15.68
N LEU A 330 2.95 -1.61 -16.39
CA LEU A 330 3.44 -2.92 -16.84
C LEU A 330 4.40 -3.52 -15.80
N ASN A 331 4.91 -4.74 -16.04
CA ASN A 331 6.01 -5.33 -15.27
C ASN A 331 7.16 -4.34 -15.08
N ASP A 332 7.78 -4.31 -13.90
CA ASP A 332 8.87 -3.39 -13.60
C ASP A 332 9.97 -3.38 -14.69
N ASP A 333 10.40 -4.58 -15.08
CA ASP A 333 11.40 -4.88 -16.12
C ASP A 333 10.93 -4.59 -17.56
N ALA A 334 9.64 -4.28 -17.77
CA ALA A 334 9.10 -4.07 -19.09
C ALA A 334 9.65 -2.78 -19.71
N VAL A 335 10.52 -2.92 -20.71
CA VAL A 335 10.98 -1.78 -21.51
C VAL A 335 9.78 -1.07 -22.14
N ILE A 336 9.64 0.22 -21.82
CA ILE A 336 8.72 1.19 -22.42
C ILE A 336 9.49 1.98 -23.48
N ALA A 337 8.97 1.98 -24.71
CA ALA A 337 9.56 2.64 -25.87
C ALA A 337 8.53 2.78 -27.00
N PRO A 338 8.64 3.80 -27.88
CA PRO A 338 7.80 3.95 -29.07
C PRO A 338 7.75 2.68 -29.93
N LEU A 339 6.56 2.14 -30.18
CA LEU A 339 6.39 1.00 -31.10
C LEU A 339 6.68 1.46 -32.54
N PRO A 340 7.34 0.63 -33.39
CA PRO A 340 7.81 1.06 -34.71
C PRO A 340 6.75 1.70 -35.61
N GLN A 341 5.51 1.23 -35.56
CA GLN A 341 4.39 1.75 -36.37
C GLN A 341 4.04 3.22 -36.08
N PHE A 342 4.37 3.75 -34.90
CA PHE A 342 4.09 5.14 -34.53
C PHE A 342 5.25 6.10 -34.85
N VAL A 343 6.38 5.56 -35.30
CA VAL A 343 7.54 6.31 -35.80
C VAL A 343 7.43 6.41 -37.33
N THR A 344 7.15 7.61 -37.82
CA THR A 344 6.87 7.88 -39.25
C THR A 344 7.63 9.13 -39.74
N PRO A 345 7.76 9.36 -41.05
CA PRO A 345 8.37 10.60 -41.56
C PRO A 345 7.67 11.90 -41.11
N HIS A 346 6.41 11.82 -40.68
CA HIS A 346 5.64 12.96 -40.16
C HIS A 346 5.55 13.00 -38.63
N ARG A 347 5.92 11.90 -37.94
CA ARG A 347 6.11 11.83 -36.50
C ARG A 347 7.38 11.01 -36.21
N PRO A 348 8.57 11.62 -36.31
CA PRO A 348 9.83 10.94 -36.04
C PRO A 348 9.90 10.49 -34.57
N LEU A 349 10.92 9.71 -34.23
CA LEU A 349 11.18 9.30 -32.85
C LEU A 349 11.42 10.54 -31.97
N ASN A 350 10.57 10.78 -30.98
CA ASN A 350 10.76 11.87 -30.03
C ASN A 350 11.87 11.48 -29.02
N ALA A 351 12.91 12.30 -28.91
CA ALA A 351 14.04 12.08 -27.99
C ALA A 351 13.63 12.06 -26.50
N ALA A 352 12.48 12.65 -26.12
CA ALA A 352 11.97 12.52 -24.77
C ALA A 352 11.59 11.06 -24.41
N TYR A 353 11.21 10.26 -25.41
CA TYR A 353 10.74 8.87 -25.26
C TYR A 353 11.87 7.84 -25.46
N GLU A 354 13.11 8.16 -25.07
CA GLU A 354 14.23 7.20 -25.02
C GLU A 354 13.84 5.93 -24.21
N PRO A 355 14.20 4.72 -24.67
CA PRO A 355 13.84 3.47 -24.00
C PRO A 355 14.34 3.39 -22.54
N ARG A 356 13.48 2.90 -21.65
CA ARG A 356 13.74 2.64 -20.23
C ARG A 356 12.80 1.55 -19.71
N THR A 357 12.99 1.01 -18.51
CA THR A 357 12.00 0.07 -17.91
C THR A 357 10.83 0.84 -17.28
N GLN A 358 9.75 0.15 -16.90
CA GLN A 358 8.62 0.77 -16.22
C GLN A 358 9.04 1.29 -14.84
N GLY A 359 9.74 0.48 -14.04
CA GLY A 359 10.26 0.88 -12.73
C GLY A 359 11.19 2.09 -12.80
N ASP A 360 12.09 2.08 -13.77
CA ASP A 360 13.06 3.15 -14.03
C ASP A 360 12.37 4.47 -14.44
N HIS A 361 11.14 4.41 -14.98
CA HIS A 361 10.31 5.58 -15.28
C HIS A 361 9.47 6.04 -14.08
N VAL A 362 8.81 5.12 -13.36
CA VAL A 362 7.97 5.47 -12.20
C VAL A 362 8.87 6.00 -11.07
N GLY A 363 9.87 5.23 -10.64
CA GLY A 363 10.77 5.58 -9.55
C GLY A 363 11.43 6.96 -9.74
N LYS A 364 11.95 7.28 -10.93
CA LYS A 364 12.57 8.61 -11.19
C LYS A 364 11.59 9.77 -11.11
N ASN A 365 10.32 9.55 -11.43
CA ASN A 365 9.28 10.57 -11.28
C ASN A 365 8.78 10.68 -9.81
N VAL A 366 8.63 9.55 -9.12
CA VAL A 366 8.27 9.43 -7.70
C VAL A 366 9.32 10.08 -6.81
N THR A 367 10.61 9.75 -6.96
CA THR A 367 11.72 10.38 -6.22
C THR A 367 11.69 11.90 -6.40
N ARG A 368 11.54 12.40 -7.64
CA ARG A 368 11.45 13.86 -7.90
C ARG A 368 10.26 14.53 -7.19
N ALA A 369 9.13 13.83 -7.02
CA ALA A 369 7.97 14.36 -6.32
C ALA A 369 8.10 14.26 -4.78
N SER A 370 8.91 13.32 -4.28
CA SER A 370 9.32 13.22 -2.87
C SER A 370 10.36 14.29 -2.50
N ASP A 371 11.40 14.48 -3.34
CA ASP A 371 12.42 15.52 -3.20
C ASP A 371 11.78 16.90 -3.04
N ASN A 372 10.70 17.18 -3.78
CA ASN A 372 9.94 18.42 -3.67
C ASN A 372 9.28 18.60 -2.28
N LEU A 373 8.79 17.52 -1.66
CA LEU A 373 8.18 17.54 -0.33
C LEU A 373 9.25 17.73 0.75
N ALA A 374 10.32 16.94 0.71
CA ALA A 374 11.47 17.05 1.61
C ALA A 374 12.09 18.46 1.59
N ASP A 375 12.35 19.01 0.39
CA ASP A 375 12.89 20.37 0.18
C ASP A 375 12.02 21.48 0.83
N MET A 376 10.72 21.26 1.00
CA MET A 376 9.80 22.21 1.66
C MET A 376 9.72 22.02 3.18
N ILE A 377 9.90 20.80 3.68
CA ILE A 377 9.98 20.48 5.11
C ILE A 377 11.30 21.03 5.68
N ASP A 378 12.43 20.72 5.03
CA ASP A 378 13.77 21.21 5.40
C ASP A 378 13.84 22.75 5.45
N LYS A 379 13.15 23.42 4.52
CA LYS A 379 13.08 24.89 4.46
C LYS A 379 12.05 25.51 5.41
N GLN A 380 11.34 24.70 6.18
CA GLN A 380 10.30 25.12 7.14
C GLN A 380 9.23 26.02 6.48
N VAL A 381 8.86 25.70 5.24
CA VAL A 381 7.77 26.38 4.49
C VAL A 381 6.50 25.56 4.42
N TYR A 382 6.58 24.27 4.76
CA TYR A 382 5.50 23.28 4.75
C TYR A 382 4.72 23.26 6.09
N PRO A 383 3.44 22.83 6.15
CA PRO A 383 2.69 22.78 7.41
C PRO A 383 3.13 21.69 8.39
N LYS A 384 3.81 20.64 7.92
CA LYS A 384 4.50 19.62 8.73
C LYS A 384 6.01 19.92 8.85
N SER A 385 6.57 19.59 10.00
CA SER A 385 7.97 19.84 10.39
C SER A 385 8.86 18.60 10.31
N GLU A 386 8.25 17.42 10.32
CA GLU A 386 8.80 16.12 9.98
C GLU A 386 7.64 15.26 9.43
N LEU A 387 7.96 14.14 8.78
CA LEU A 387 6.98 13.14 8.36
C LEU A 387 6.68 12.20 9.53
N THR A 388 5.53 11.53 9.47
CA THR A 388 5.11 10.55 10.47
C THR A 388 5.99 9.31 10.32
N ARG A 389 6.59 8.89 11.44
CA ARG A 389 7.46 7.72 11.45
C ARG A 389 6.59 6.45 11.45
N PRO A 390 6.91 5.42 10.63
CA PRO A 390 6.34 4.09 10.81
C PRO A 390 6.50 3.63 12.27
N PRO A 391 5.56 2.82 12.82
CA PRO A 391 5.75 2.26 14.15
C PRO A 391 6.93 1.30 14.15
N LYS A 392 7.50 1.07 15.34
CA LYS A 392 8.37 -0.08 15.59
C LYS A 392 7.60 -1.35 15.26
N ARG A 393 8.23 -2.30 14.58
CA ARG A 393 7.67 -3.63 14.33
C ARG A 393 8.53 -4.70 14.98
N PHE A 394 7.87 -5.69 15.58
CA PHE A 394 8.49 -6.88 16.15
C PHE A 394 7.82 -8.11 15.55
N ALA A 395 8.57 -9.21 15.49
CA ALA A 395 8.04 -10.49 15.04
C ALA A 395 8.53 -11.58 15.99
N GLN A 396 7.59 -12.32 16.55
CA GLN A 396 7.83 -13.38 17.51
C GLN A 396 7.38 -14.73 16.95
N LEU A 397 8.11 -15.79 17.28
CA LEU A 397 7.83 -17.15 16.85
C LEU A 397 7.63 -18.09 18.05
N LEU A 398 6.44 -18.68 18.14
CA LEU A 398 6.13 -19.77 19.06
C LEU A 398 6.35 -21.12 18.38
N VAL A 399 7.23 -21.95 18.94
CA VAL A 399 7.52 -23.29 18.41
C VAL A 399 6.81 -24.34 19.26
N LEU A 400 5.79 -24.99 18.68
CA LEU A 400 4.95 -25.98 19.35
C LEU A 400 5.27 -27.40 18.85
N ASP A 401 5.46 -28.32 19.79
CA ASP A 401 5.47 -29.76 19.55
C ASP A 401 4.11 -30.31 19.99
N VAL A 402 3.14 -30.18 19.08
CA VAL A 402 1.72 -30.51 19.30
C VAL A 402 1.56 -32.00 19.63
N ALA A 403 2.37 -32.86 19.01
CA ALA A 403 2.37 -34.30 19.24
C ALA A 403 2.73 -34.71 20.69
N ASN A 404 3.50 -33.88 21.40
CA ASN A 404 3.94 -34.14 22.78
C ASN A 404 3.38 -33.12 23.80
N GLY A 405 2.53 -32.17 23.40
CA GLY A 405 1.98 -31.14 24.28
C GLY A 405 3.01 -30.15 24.82
N ARG A 406 4.05 -29.83 24.03
CA ARG A 406 5.17 -28.97 24.47
C ARG A 406 5.28 -27.66 23.68
N ILE A 407 5.92 -26.69 24.32
CA ILE A 407 6.35 -25.41 23.72
C ILE A 407 7.83 -25.17 24.00
N LEU A 408 8.54 -24.58 23.04
CA LEU A 408 9.91 -24.13 23.21
C LEU A 408 9.91 -22.60 23.43
N LEU A 409 10.48 -22.16 24.55
CA LEU A 409 10.57 -20.75 24.97
C LEU A 409 12.04 -20.35 25.14
N GLY A 410 12.35 -19.07 24.94
CA GLY A 410 13.69 -18.52 25.17
C GLY A 410 13.78 -17.76 26.50
N LYS A 411 14.68 -18.14 27.41
CA LYS A 411 15.02 -17.28 28.57
C LYS A 411 16.07 -16.26 28.17
N HIS A 412 15.78 -14.98 28.26
CA HIS A 412 16.76 -13.92 27.97
C HIS A 412 17.75 -13.75 29.12
N THR A 413 19.03 -13.61 28.79
CA THR A 413 20.12 -13.39 29.77
C THR A 413 20.44 -11.92 29.98
N ARG A 414 20.04 -11.06 29.03
CA ARG A 414 20.33 -9.63 28.96
C ARG A 414 19.26 -8.89 28.14
N GLY A 415 19.38 -7.57 28.05
CA GLY A 415 18.40 -6.72 27.37
C GLY A 415 17.19 -6.42 28.25
N GLU A 416 16.10 -5.99 27.63
CA GLU A 416 14.87 -5.58 28.29
C GLU A 416 14.18 -6.75 29.03
N PHE A 417 14.05 -7.89 28.35
CA PHE A 417 13.45 -9.10 28.92
C PHE A 417 14.39 -9.89 29.85
N ALA A 418 15.49 -9.30 30.35
CA ALA A 418 16.52 -10.03 31.10
C ALA A 418 15.96 -10.81 32.30
N GLY A 419 16.14 -12.12 32.30
CA GLY A 419 15.61 -13.03 33.31
C GLY A 419 14.20 -13.55 33.04
N ARG A 420 13.46 -12.98 32.07
CA ARG A 420 12.14 -13.46 31.63
C ARG A 420 12.24 -14.52 30.52
N TYR A 421 11.16 -15.27 30.32
CA TYR A 421 10.90 -16.11 29.14
C TYR A 421 9.95 -15.40 28.18
N THR A 422 10.17 -15.60 26.88
CA THR A 422 9.24 -15.22 25.79
C THR A 422 9.28 -16.29 24.69
N GLY A 423 8.59 -16.07 23.58
CA GLY A 423 8.87 -16.74 22.30
C GLY A 423 10.17 -16.24 21.67
N PHE A 424 10.41 -16.60 20.41
CA PHE A 424 11.60 -16.12 19.69
C PHE A 424 11.29 -14.82 18.96
N ILE A 425 11.54 -13.70 19.66
CA ILE A 425 11.29 -12.32 19.21
C ILE A 425 12.50 -11.66 18.52
N ALA A 426 12.24 -10.87 17.48
CA ALA A 426 13.18 -9.90 16.94
C ALA A 426 12.47 -8.64 16.38
N GLU A 427 13.15 -7.49 16.49
CA GLU A 427 12.77 -6.25 15.79
C GLU A 427 12.84 -6.44 14.27
N VAL A 428 11.81 -5.97 13.57
CA VAL A 428 11.64 -6.02 12.12
C VAL A 428 12.21 -4.75 11.51
N ASP A 429 13.38 -4.88 10.90
CA ASP A 429 14.06 -3.82 10.18
C ASP A 429 13.39 -3.61 8.80
N SER A 430 12.55 -2.57 8.70
CA SER A 430 11.82 -2.24 7.48
C SER A 430 12.71 -1.70 6.34
N GLU A 431 13.95 -1.28 6.63
CA GLU A 431 14.92 -0.88 5.60
C GLU A 431 15.63 -2.10 5.00
N LYS A 432 15.79 -3.19 5.76
CA LYS A 432 16.32 -4.48 5.27
C LYS A 432 15.35 -5.30 4.43
N ASP A 433 14.15 -4.80 4.16
CA ASP A 433 13.27 -5.32 3.12
C ASP A 433 12.82 -6.79 3.38
N LEU A 434 12.77 -7.16 4.67
CA LEU A 434 12.31 -8.43 5.23
C LEU A 434 10.94 -8.27 5.88
N VAL A 435 10.02 -9.18 5.59
CA VAL A 435 8.69 -9.20 6.21
C VAL A 435 8.73 -9.87 7.60
N PRO A 436 7.77 -9.59 8.52
CA PRO A 436 7.79 -10.11 9.89
C PRO A 436 7.99 -11.64 9.99
N LEU A 437 7.33 -12.42 9.13
CA LEU A 437 7.45 -13.89 9.11
C LEU A 437 8.87 -14.39 8.77
N ASP A 438 9.63 -13.66 7.96
CA ASP A 438 11.01 -14.03 7.61
C ASP A 438 11.99 -13.60 8.71
N VAL A 439 11.73 -12.48 9.41
CA VAL A 439 12.46 -12.06 10.62
C VAL A 439 12.28 -13.06 11.77
N ALA A 440 11.04 -13.50 12.02
CA ALA A 440 10.68 -14.46 13.07
C ALA A 440 11.39 -15.82 12.91
N ARG A 441 11.44 -16.36 11.68
CA ARG A 441 12.10 -17.66 11.41
C ARG A 441 13.62 -17.59 11.31
N SER A 442 14.20 -16.47 10.87
CA SER A 442 15.64 -16.38 10.62
C SER A 442 16.33 -15.69 11.77
N VAL A 443 16.23 -14.37 11.84
CA VAL A 443 16.87 -13.48 12.81
C VAL A 443 16.57 -13.90 14.25
N ALA A 444 15.31 -14.20 14.59
CA ALA A 444 14.96 -14.53 15.98
C ALA A 444 15.43 -15.93 16.41
N LEU A 445 15.31 -16.95 15.56
CA LEU A 445 15.85 -18.29 15.83
C LEU A 445 17.40 -18.28 15.89
N GLU A 446 18.07 -17.53 15.00
CA GLU A 446 19.52 -17.41 14.99
C GLU A 446 20.05 -16.69 16.25
N LYS A 447 19.41 -15.58 16.68
CA LYS A 447 19.69 -14.92 17.96
C LYS A 447 19.56 -15.87 19.16
N ALA A 448 18.69 -16.88 19.06
CA ALA A 448 18.51 -17.92 20.06
C ALA A 448 19.48 -19.12 19.94
N GLY A 449 20.37 -19.14 18.94
CA GLY A 449 21.29 -20.25 18.66
C GLY A 449 20.63 -21.48 18.02
N LEU A 450 19.35 -21.36 17.63
CA LEU A 450 18.56 -22.41 17.01
C LEU A 450 18.83 -22.46 15.49
N ASN A 451 18.31 -23.50 14.81
CA ASN A 451 18.42 -23.62 13.37
C ASN A 451 17.36 -22.74 12.68
N PRO A 452 17.71 -21.66 11.95
CA PRO A 452 16.73 -20.84 11.24
C PRO A 452 15.93 -21.63 10.19
N LEU A 453 16.55 -22.64 9.56
CA LEU A 453 15.90 -23.52 8.58
C LEU A 453 14.94 -24.55 9.20
N ALA A 454 14.73 -24.53 10.52
CA ALA A 454 13.88 -25.52 11.20
C ALA A 454 12.40 -25.46 10.76
N CYS A 455 11.92 -24.26 10.41
CA CYS A 455 10.54 -24.04 10.00
C CYS A 455 10.23 -24.56 8.59
N ASP A 456 11.25 -24.70 7.72
CA ASP A 456 11.09 -25.17 6.33
C ASP A 456 10.69 -26.66 6.23
N ALA A 457 10.70 -27.38 7.36
CA ALA A 457 10.13 -28.71 7.46
C ALA A 457 8.59 -28.72 7.40
N LEU A 458 7.92 -27.58 7.66
CA LEU A 458 6.48 -27.43 7.60
C LEU A 458 6.01 -27.08 6.18
N ASN A 459 4.88 -27.65 5.77
CA ASN A 459 4.42 -27.66 4.36
C ASN A 459 2.94 -27.31 4.19
N ASP A 460 2.20 -27.19 5.30
CA ASP A 460 0.80 -26.77 5.33
C ASP A 460 0.77 -25.36 5.96
N PRO A 461 0.13 -24.35 5.34
CA PRO A 461 -0.10 -23.06 5.97
C PRO A 461 -0.78 -23.14 7.34
N LYS A 462 -1.51 -24.23 7.64
CA LYS A 462 -2.09 -24.50 8.97
C LYS A 462 -1.06 -24.74 10.08
N ASP A 463 0.20 -24.96 9.73
CA ASP A 463 1.28 -25.23 10.68
C ASP A 463 2.28 -24.07 10.79
N LEU A 464 2.25 -23.08 9.88
CA LEU A 464 3.08 -21.87 9.97
C LEU A 464 2.32 -20.63 9.48
N PHE A 465 1.79 -19.86 10.42
CA PHE A 465 0.90 -18.71 10.18
C PHE A 465 0.99 -17.65 11.29
N GLU A 466 0.52 -16.44 11.00
CA GLU A 466 0.33 -15.36 11.99
C GLU A 466 -0.90 -15.69 12.85
N ALA A 467 -0.71 -15.97 14.14
CA ALA A 467 -1.77 -16.38 15.06
C ALA A 467 -2.34 -15.21 15.89
N ALA A 468 -1.56 -14.15 16.11
CA ALA A 468 -1.99 -12.94 16.77
C ALA A 468 -1.25 -11.69 16.24
N ARG A 469 -1.79 -10.50 16.50
CA ARG A 469 -1.10 -9.23 16.29
C ARG A 469 -1.40 -8.28 17.44
N PHE A 470 -0.37 -7.65 17.99
CA PHE A 470 -0.46 -6.83 19.20
C PHE A 470 0.01 -5.40 18.95
N VAL A 471 -0.62 -4.46 19.66
CA VAL A 471 -0.34 -3.03 19.59
C VAL A 471 0.03 -2.52 20.97
N PHE A 472 1.27 -2.08 21.13
CA PHE A 472 1.85 -1.62 22.38
C PHE A 472 1.92 -0.09 22.40
N ARG A 473 1.40 0.50 23.47
CA ARG A 473 1.24 1.95 23.64
C ARG A 473 1.87 2.40 24.95
N GLY A 474 2.75 3.39 24.90
CA GLY A 474 3.52 3.85 26.08
C GLY A 474 4.68 2.93 26.49
N TRP A 475 4.86 1.79 25.81
CA TRP A 475 6.01 0.90 26.04
C TRP A 475 7.34 1.51 25.54
N MET A 476 7.32 2.20 24.38
CA MET A 476 8.51 2.82 23.81
C MET A 476 8.95 4.06 24.61
N PRO A 477 10.24 4.20 25.02
CA PRO A 477 10.72 5.33 25.81
C PRO A 477 10.65 6.72 25.14
N ASP A 478 10.39 6.80 23.83
CA ASP A 478 10.16 8.03 23.09
C ASP A 478 8.66 8.35 22.88
N GLY A 479 7.77 7.55 23.46
CA GLY A 479 6.32 7.62 23.26
C GLY A 479 5.85 7.00 21.93
N GLY A 480 6.74 6.34 21.19
CA GLY A 480 6.43 5.66 19.94
C GLY A 480 5.42 4.52 20.08
N LEU A 481 4.82 4.15 18.94
CA LEU A 481 3.97 2.96 18.83
C LEU A 481 4.81 1.76 18.41
N ALA A 482 4.48 0.59 18.95
CA ALA A 482 5.04 -0.68 18.50
C ALA A 482 3.92 -1.67 18.13
N VAL A 483 4.18 -2.45 17.08
CA VAL A 483 3.32 -3.54 16.60
C VAL A 483 4.10 -4.84 16.65
N GLU A 484 3.52 -5.91 17.18
CA GLU A 484 4.10 -7.25 17.17
C GLU A 484 3.26 -8.22 16.35
N HIS A 485 3.92 -9.02 15.53
CA HIS A 485 3.34 -10.09 14.74
C HIS A 485 3.70 -11.44 15.37
N GLU A 486 2.72 -12.16 15.90
CA GLU A 486 2.90 -13.48 16.50
C GLU A 486 2.75 -14.58 15.46
N PHE A 487 3.81 -15.34 15.22
CA PHE A 487 3.79 -16.50 14.34
C PHE A 487 3.83 -17.79 15.16
N VAL A 488 3.02 -18.78 14.78
CA VAL A 488 3.08 -20.11 15.40
C VAL A 488 3.60 -21.14 14.39
N CYS A 489 4.55 -21.95 14.87
CA CYS A 489 5.23 -23.02 14.15
C CYS A 489 4.84 -24.35 14.80
N ALA A 490 3.77 -24.99 14.29
CA ALA A 490 3.05 -26.09 14.94
C ALA A 490 3.43 -27.47 14.36
N PHE A 491 4.36 -28.16 15.01
CA PHE A 491 4.78 -29.49 14.59
C PHE A 491 3.84 -30.59 15.09
N ARG A 492 3.12 -31.23 14.16
CA ARG A 492 2.23 -32.38 14.43
C ARG A 492 2.94 -33.74 14.36
N ASP A 493 4.19 -33.81 13.88
CA ASP A 493 5.08 -34.99 13.99
C ASP A 493 6.20 -34.73 15.01
N GLY A 494 6.05 -35.31 16.20
CA GLY A 494 7.04 -35.25 17.29
C GLY A 494 8.40 -35.88 16.95
N THR A 495 8.50 -36.72 15.91
CA THR A 495 9.72 -37.47 15.53
C THR A 495 10.84 -36.57 15.00
N SER A 496 10.49 -35.36 14.55
CA SER A 496 11.40 -34.43 13.87
C SER A 496 11.79 -33.23 14.75
N VAL A 497 10.88 -32.73 15.60
CA VAL A 497 11.03 -31.45 16.33
C VAL A 497 12.30 -31.40 17.18
N ALA A 498 12.60 -32.45 17.95
CA ALA A 498 13.78 -32.52 18.81
C ALA A 498 15.12 -32.58 18.05
N LYS A 499 15.10 -32.84 16.73
CA LYS A 499 16.28 -32.75 15.85
C LYS A 499 16.43 -31.37 15.22
N LEU A 500 15.30 -30.71 14.94
CA LEU A 500 15.24 -29.36 14.38
C LEU A 500 15.60 -28.30 15.42
N PHE A 501 15.22 -28.51 16.70
CA PHE A 501 15.48 -27.61 17.82
C PHE A 501 16.24 -28.30 18.97
N PRO A 502 17.55 -28.58 18.81
CA PRO A 502 18.37 -29.26 19.81
C PRO A 502 18.85 -28.32 20.92
N THR A 503 18.06 -28.15 21.98
CA THR A 503 18.32 -27.23 23.11
C THR A 503 19.64 -27.44 23.84
N HIS A 504 20.24 -28.63 23.77
CA HIS A 504 21.52 -28.95 24.43
C HIS A 504 22.77 -28.53 23.64
N ALA A 505 22.65 -28.08 22.39
CA ALA A 505 23.80 -27.94 21.50
C ALA A 505 24.35 -26.51 21.38
N ARG A 506 23.47 -25.49 21.38
CA ARG A 506 23.82 -24.08 21.17
C ARG A 506 22.79 -23.16 21.86
N ALA A 507 22.94 -22.94 23.17
CA ALA A 507 22.42 -21.69 23.73
C ALA A 507 23.28 -20.54 23.20
N SER A 508 22.68 -19.42 22.82
CA SER A 508 23.46 -18.21 22.54
C SER A 508 23.94 -17.59 23.87
N ALA A 509 24.76 -16.53 23.80
CA ALA A 509 25.09 -15.78 25.01
C ALA A 509 23.88 -15.02 25.59
N ASP A 510 22.81 -14.89 24.80
CA ASP A 510 21.73 -13.92 24.96
C ASP A 510 20.40 -14.58 25.32
N ILE A 511 20.14 -15.78 24.80
CA ILE A 511 18.88 -16.53 24.97
C ILE A 511 19.18 -18.01 25.22
N ILE A 512 18.46 -18.61 26.17
CA ILE A 512 18.56 -20.04 26.53
C ILE A 512 17.25 -20.76 26.16
N PRO A 513 17.20 -21.48 25.01
CA PRO A 513 16.01 -22.22 24.59
C PRO A 513 15.68 -23.40 25.52
N THR A 514 14.45 -23.43 26.04
CA THR A 514 13.98 -24.40 27.04
C THR A 514 12.61 -24.97 26.63
N TRP A 515 12.49 -26.30 26.62
CA TRP A 515 11.22 -26.99 26.37
C TRP A 515 10.40 -27.09 27.65
N PHE A 516 9.15 -26.60 27.60
CA PHE A 516 8.14 -26.74 28.65
C PHE A 516 6.99 -27.63 28.18
N GLN A 517 6.33 -28.32 29.11
CA GLN A 517 4.97 -28.79 28.87
C GLN A 517 4.02 -27.57 28.86
N GLN A 518 2.93 -27.60 28.08
CA GLN A 518 2.02 -26.45 28.01
C GLN A 518 1.36 -26.11 29.37
N GLN A 519 1.15 -27.09 30.25
CA GLN A 519 0.67 -26.87 31.62
C GLN A 519 1.77 -26.45 32.63
N GLU A 520 3.03 -26.33 32.19
CA GLU A 520 4.20 -25.97 32.99
C GLU A 520 4.86 -24.66 32.51
N ILE A 521 4.18 -23.89 31.65
CA ILE A 521 4.66 -22.59 31.16
C ILE A 521 4.85 -21.64 32.35
N PRO A 522 6.02 -21.01 32.51
CA PRO A 522 6.37 -20.26 33.72
C PRO A 522 5.85 -18.82 33.64
N TYR A 523 4.53 -18.60 33.54
CA TYR A 523 3.91 -17.28 33.33
C TYR A 523 4.34 -16.18 34.32
N ALA A 524 4.76 -16.53 35.54
CA ALA A 524 5.30 -15.58 36.52
C ALA A 524 6.73 -15.09 36.22
N ASP A 525 7.46 -15.78 35.33
CA ASP A 525 8.76 -15.41 34.77
C ASP A 525 8.61 -14.82 33.34
N MET A 526 7.44 -14.34 32.93
CA MET A 526 7.17 -13.80 31.58
C MET A 526 6.82 -12.29 31.65
N PRO A 527 6.75 -11.57 30.51
CA PRO A 527 6.02 -10.30 30.42
C PRO A 527 4.57 -10.41 30.93
N GLU A 528 4.00 -9.28 31.33
CA GLU A 528 2.64 -9.22 31.93
C GLU A 528 1.54 -9.45 30.88
N ASP A 529 1.78 -8.95 29.67
CA ASP A 529 1.01 -9.17 28.46
C ASP A 529 1.11 -10.62 27.97
N ASP A 530 2.30 -11.22 27.90
CA ASP A 530 2.51 -12.65 27.60
C ASP A 530 1.59 -13.54 28.44
N ALA A 531 1.52 -13.31 29.75
CA ALA A 531 0.67 -14.07 30.67
C ALA A 531 -0.84 -13.96 30.38
N ILE A 532 -1.27 -12.92 29.66
CA ILE A 532 -2.67 -12.68 29.26
C ILE A 532 -2.97 -13.35 27.92
N TRP A 533 -2.12 -13.18 26.91
CA TRP A 533 -2.44 -13.59 25.53
C TRP A 533 -2.02 -15.02 25.20
N TYR A 534 -0.94 -15.56 25.79
CA TYR A 534 -0.49 -16.95 25.53
C TYR A 534 -1.61 -17.99 25.77
N PRO A 535 -2.38 -17.96 26.88
CA PRO A 535 -3.46 -18.92 27.10
C PRO A 535 -4.55 -18.90 26.02
N ILE A 536 -4.79 -17.72 25.42
CA ILE A 536 -5.78 -17.53 24.34
C ILE A 536 -5.25 -18.15 23.05
N VAL A 537 -4.02 -17.78 22.65
CA VAL A 537 -3.37 -18.31 21.44
C VAL A 537 -3.16 -19.82 21.53
N LEU A 538 -2.54 -20.32 22.59
CA LEU A 538 -2.28 -21.75 22.77
C LEU A 538 -3.56 -22.58 22.91
N GLY A 539 -4.62 -22.00 23.48
CA GLY A 539 -5.93 -22.66 23.61
C GLY A 539 -6.52 -23.11 22.27
N ARG A 540 -6.24 -22.39 21.17
CA ARG A 540 -6.71 -22.69 19.80
C ARG A 540 -6.14 -24.02 19.29
N PHE A 541 -4.87 -24.31 19.57
CA PHE A 541 -4.16 -25.51 19.10
C PHE A 541 -4.61 -26.83 19.75
N SER A 542 -5.47 -26.76 20.78
CA SER A 542 -6.04 -27.94 21.43
C SER A 542 -7.25 -28.57 20.71
N LYS A 543 -7.76 -27.94 19.64
CA LYS A 543 -9.06 -28.28 19.01
C LYS A 543 -8.99 -28.48 17.49
N HIS A 544 -8.61 -29.69 17.07
CA HIS A 544 -8.78 -30.23 15.71
C HIS A 544 -7.94 -29.59 14.57
N ASP A 545 -8.00 -30.21 13.38
CA ASP A 545 -7.10 -29.97 12.24
C ASP A 545 -7.55 -28.83 11.30
N GLY A 546 -7.72 -27.66 11.89
CA GLY A 546 -7.94 -26.42 11.15
C GLY A 546 -7.39 -25.24 11.94
N VAL A 547 -6.63 -24.38 11.27
CA VAL A 547 -6.57 -22.99 11.67
C VAL A 547 -7.94 -22.42 11.33
N ASP A 548 -8.69 -22.04 12.35
CA ASP A 548 -9.88 -21.19 12.19
C ASP A 548 -9.40 -19.89 11.52
N GLU A 549 -10.14 -19.36 10.54
CA GLU A 549 -9.70 -18.17 9.75
C GLU A 549 -9.80 -16.91 10.63
N SER A 550 -8.91 -16.80 11.62
CA SER A 550 -8.97 -15.81 12.69
C SER A 550 -7.60 -15.39 13.23
N LEU A 551 -7.54 -14.15 13.71
CA LEU A 551 -6.36 -13.53 14.31
C LEU A 551 -6.73 -13.02 15.70
N VAL A 552 -5.89 -13.31 16.70
CA VAL A 552 -6.05 -12.74 18.05
C VAL A 552 -5.48 -11.33 18.06
N ILE A 553 -6.30 -10.32 18.37
CA ILE A 553 -5.93 -8.91 18.37
C ILE A 553 -5.83 -8.43 19.80
N GLY A 554 -4.70 -7.81 20.16
CA GLY A 554 -4.45 -7.26 21.49
C GLY A 554 -3.98 -5.81 21.42
N HIS A 555 -4.56 -4.96 22.26
CA HIS A 555 -4.04 -3.62 22.53
C HIS A 555 -3.60 -3.57 24.00
N PHE A 556 -2.36 -3.15 24.25
CA PHE A 556 -1.73 -3.13 25.57
C PHE A 556 -1.15 -1.73 25.86
N TYR A 557 -1.44 -1.21 27.05
CA TYR A 557 -1.15 0.19 27.44
C TYR A 557 -0.25 0.22 28.67
N PHE A 558 0.91 0.87 28.58
CA PHE A 558 1.96 0.84 29.60
C PHE A 558 2.23 2.22 30.23
N SER A 559 2.68 2.23 31.48
CA SER A 559 3.17 3.43 32.15
C SER A 559 4.58 3.79 31.64
N GLY A 560 4.70 4.79 30.77
CA GLY A 560 5.97 5.08 30.07
C GLY A 560 7.19 5.43 30.93
N ASP A 561 7.01 5.71 32.23
CA ASP A 561 8.10 5.94 33.18
C ASP A 561 8.54 4.66 33.94
N GLU A 562 7.69 3.64 34.05
CA GLU A 562 7.90 2.45 34.91
C GLU A 562 7.76 1.09 34.18
N GLY A 563 7.10 1.06 33.01
CA GLY A 563 6.97 -0.14 32.17
C GLY A 563 5.92 -1.16 32.65
N GLU A 564 5.03 -0.79 33.57
CA GLU A 564 3.96 -1.66 34.08
C GLU A 564 2.74 -1.65 33.14
N LEU A 565 2.03 -2.77 33.02
CA LEU A 565 0.82 -2.86 32.21
C LEU A 565 -0.39 -2.21 32.92
N THR A 566 -0.92 -1.13 32.35
CA THR A 566 -1.98 -0.31 32.95
C THR A 566 -3.40 -0.65 32.46
N ASP A 567 -3.55 -1.05 31.20
CA ASP A 567 -4.82 -1.50 30.61
C ASP A 567 -4.57 -2.43 29.42
N HIS A 568 -5.54 -3.29 29.09
CA HIS A 568 -5.46 -4.16 27.91
C HIS A 568 -6.85 -4.57 27.38
N ALA A 569 -6.92 -4.81 26.07
CA ALA A 569 -8.07 -5.42 25.41
C ALA A 569 -7.61 -6.47 24.40
N VAL A 570 -7.99 -7.74 24.62
CA VAL A 570 -7.68 -8.86 23.71
C VAL A 570 -8.98 -9.48 23.20
N HIS A 571 -9.06 -9.70 21.89
CA HIS A 571 -10.23 -10.25 21.19
C HIS A 571 -9.80 -11.09 19.97
N GLU A 572 -10.76 -11.73 19.30
CA GLU A 572 -10.51 -12.56 18.12
C GLU A 572 -11.35 -12.02 16.94
N VAL A 573 -10.74 -11.89 15.76
CA VAL A 573 -11.37 -11.37 14.54
C VAL A 573 -11.21 -12.36 13.39
N GLU A 574 -12.16 -12.40 12.45
CA GLU A 574 -12.05 -13.16 11.20
C GLU A 574 -10.90 -12.58 10.35
N PHE A 575 -9.94 -13.40 9.97
CA PHE A 575 -8.71 -12.96 9.28
C PHE A 575 -8.17 -14.03 8.34
N ARG A 576 -7.72 -13.62 7.15
CA ARG A 576 -7.25 -14.54 6.12
C ARG A 576 -5.74 -14.54 6.01
N HIS A 577 -5.11 -15.52 6.64
CA HIS A 577 -3.66 -15.70 6.62
C HIS A 577 -3.11 -15.82 5.19
N SER A 578 -1.98 -15.17 4.92
CA SER A 578 -1.23 -15.35 3.69
C SER A 578 -0.62 -16.75 3.63
N SER A 579 -0.81 -17.46 2.51
CA SER A 579 -0.34 -18.85 2.38
C SER A 579 1.18 -18.93 2.23
N PHE A 580 1.85 -19.67 3.10
CA PHE A 580 3.30 -19.92 3.02
C PHE A 580 3.65 -21.15 2.16
N ASN A 581 4.84 -21.16 1.54
CA ASN A 581 5.41 -22.32 0.84
C ASN A 581 6.96 -22.35 0.90
N ARG A 582 7.52 -23.54 0.69
CA ARG A 582 8.85 -24.09 1.06
C ARG A 582 10.16 -23.30 0.87
N SER A 583 10.20 -22.11 0.25
CA SER A 583 11.44 -21.67 -0.44
C SER A 583 12.28 -20.54 0.21
N SER A 584 11.79 -19.77 1.19
CA SER A 584 12.45 -18.50 1.57
C SER A 584 13.73 -18.65 2.40
N THR A 585 13.73 -19.42 3.48
CA THR A 585 14.62 -19.16 4.62
C THR A 585 16.12 -19.30 4.32
N ALA A 586 16.53 -20.28 3.50
CA ALA A 586 17.94 -20.41 3.09
C ALA A 586 18.43 -19.25 2.20
N ARG A 587 17.52 -18.55 1.51
CA ARG A 587 17.83 -17.39 0.68
C ARG A 587 17.78 -16.09 1.48
N VAL A 588 16.85 -15.99 2.44
CA VAL A 588 16.81 -14.92 3.46
C VAL A 588 18.13 -14.84 4.23
N LEU A 589 18.69 -15.98 4.67
CA LEU A 589 20.01 -16.02 5.32
C LEU A 589 21.11 -15.54 4.38
N ALA A 590 21.15 -16.03 3.14
CA ALA A 590 22.10 -15.55 2.13
C ALA A 590 21.88 -14.09 1.72
N ARG A 591 20.72 -13.48 2.00
CA ARG A 591 20.43 -12.05 1.85
C ARG A 591 20.95 -11.26 3.06
N LEU A 592 20.73 -11.75 4.28
CA LEU A 592 21.32 -11.21 5.51
C LEU A 592 22.86 -11.20 5.46
N GLU A 593 23.51 -12.30 5.06
CA GLU A 593 24.97 -12.38 4.87
C GLU A 593 25.50 -11.30 3.91
N ARG A 594 24.78 -11.06 2.80
CA ARG A 594 25.10 -10.01 1.81
C ARG A 594 24.90 -8.60 2.37
N LEU A 595 23.83 -8.35 3.13
CA LEU A 595 23.53 -7.05 3.72
C LEU A 595 24.47 -6.69 4.88
N GLU A 596 24.88 -7.67 5.70
CA GLU A 596 25.77 -7.44 6.86
C GLU A 596 27.27 -7.61 6.53
N GLY A 597 27.61 -7.90 5.27
CA GLY A 597 28.99 -7.98 4.80
C GLY A 597 29.80 -9.13 5.42
N ARG A 598 29.12 -10.21 5.84
CA ARG A 598 29.70 -11.35 6.55
C ARG A 598 29.22 -12.65 5.91
N SER A 599 30.16 -13.48 5.47
CA SER A 599 29.89 -14.89 5.20
C SER A 599 29.88 -15.70 6.50
N VAL A 600 29.06 -16.74 6.55
CA VAL A 600 29.09 -17.80 7.59
C VAL A 600 30.37 -18.67 7.48
#